data_AF-A0A6L6J2C1-F1
#
_entry.id   AF-A0A6L6J2C1-F1
#
_cell.length_a   1.000
_cell.length_b   1.000
_cell.length_c   1.000
_cell.angle_alpha   90.00
_cell.angle_beta   90.00
_cell.angle_gamma   90.00
#
_symmetry.space_group_name_H-M   'P 1'
#
loop_
_entity.id
_entity.type
_entity.pdbx_description
1 polymer ?
#
loop_
_entity_poly.entity_id
_entity_poly.type
_entity_poly.pdbx_seq_one_letter_code
_entity_poly.pdbx_strand_id
1 'polypeptide(L)'
;ASGDGLLVGSIFGIAAGAAAIGEPVETALVGVFDITKVGSQAWTVGAKVYWDDTNKRCTTVATDNTLIGVAVEAVASGAGDTIGRVRLNATF
;
A
#
# COMPACT_ATOMS: atom_id res chain seq x y z
N ALA A 1 -5.43 11.71 -2.39
CA ALA A 1 -5.01 12.71 -1.38
C ALA A 1 -3.55 12.45 -1.01
N SER A 2 -2.89 13.38 -0.32
CA SER A 2 -1.54 13.13 0.22
C SER A 2 -1.57 11.93 1.17
N GLY A 3 -0.61 11.01 1.04
CA GLY A 3 -0.54 9.77 1.82
C GLY A 3 -1.29 8.59 1.20
N ASP A 4 -2.05 8.79 0.13
CA ASP A 4 -2.73 7.69 -0.56
C ASP A 4 -1.77 6.92 -1.48
N GLY A 5 -1.96 5.61 -1.54
CA GLY A 5 -1.33 4.75 -2.54
C GLY A 5 -1.91 5.01 -3.92
N LEU A 6 -1.03 5.07 -4.91
CA LEU A 6 -1.41 5.17 -6.32
C LEU A 6 -0.57 4.19 -7.13
N LEU A 7 -1.23 3.59 -8.13
CA LEU A 7 -0.62 2.70 -9.09
C LEU A 7 -0.79 3.31 -10.49
N VAL A 8 0.32 3.58 -11.17
CA VAL A 8 0.34 4.06 -12.56
C VAL A 8 1.13 3.06 -13.39
N GLY A 9 0.42 2.27 -14.20
CA GLY A 9 1.01 1.13 -14.88
C GLY A 9 1.57 0.12 -13.87
N SER A 10 2.89 -0.04 -13.83
CA SER A 10 3.59 -0.90 -12.86
C SER A 10 4.25 -0.12 -11.72
N ILE A 11 4.18 1.21 -11.75
CA ILE A 11 4.81 2.08 -10.76
C ILE A 11 3.83 2.31 -9.62
N PHE A 12 4.15 1.80 -8.45
CA PHE A 12 3.42 2.09 -7.22
C PHE A 12 4.17 3.09 -6.36
N GLY A 13 3.46 4.08 -5.83
CA GLY A 13 4.02 5.05 -4.89
C GLY A 13 2.97 5.64 -3.95
N ILE A 14 3.45 6.40 -2.96
CA ILE A 14 2.62 7.17 -2.04
C ILE A 14 2.62 8.62 -2.46
N ALA A 15 1.44 9.21 -2.64
CA ALA A 15 1.32 10.61 -3.05
C ALA A 15 1.88 11.55 -1.97
N ALA A 16 2.88 12.37 -2.31
CA ALA A 16 3.44 13.37 -1.39
C ALA A 16 2.51 14.59 -1.20
N GLY A 17 1.57 14.79 -2.14
CA GLY A 17 0.61 15.88 -2.13
C GLY A 17 -0.72 15.46 -2.77
N ALA A 18 -1.74 16.31 -2.60
CA ALA A 18 -2.97 16.18 -3.37
C ALA A 18 -2.77 16.79 -4.76
N ALA A 19 -3.06 16.02 -5.81
CA ALA A 19 -3.09 16.50 -7.19
C ALA A 19 -4.48 16.25 -7.76
N ALA A 20 -4.91 17.11 -8.69
CA ALA A 20 -6.13 16.89 -9.46
C ALA A 20 -5.94 15.69 -10.42
N ILE A 21 -7.05 15.08 -10.84
CA ILE A 21 -7.01 14.01 -11.84
C ILE A 21 -6.38 14.54 -13.13
N GLY A 22 -5.32 13.89 -13.59
CA GLY A 22 -4.59 14.27 -14.80
C GLY A 22 -3.39 15.20 -14.58
N GLU A 23 -3.19 15.71 -13.36
CA GLU A 23 -2.01 16.50 -13.01
C GLU A 23 -0.86 15.60 -12.53
N PRO A 24 0.41 15.99 -12.79
CA PRO A 24 1.56 15.29 -12.24
C PRO A 24 1.53 15.37 -10.71
N VAL A 25 1.79 14.23 -10.07
CA VAL A 25 1.89 14.12 -8.62
C VAL A 25 3.27 13.61 -8.23
N GLU A 26 3.91 14.25 -7.26
CA GLU A 26 5.15 13.75 -6.68
C GLU A 26 4.83 12.55 -5.79
N THR A 27 5.56 11.45 -5.98
CA THR A 27 5.28 10.18 -5.30
C THR A 27 6.54 9.61 -4.67
N ALA A 28 6.39 9.11 -3.44
CA ALA A 28 7.44 8.36 -2.79
C ALA A 28 7.40 6.90 -3.23
N LEU A 29 8.48 6.46 -3.89
CA LEU A 29 8.67 5.09 -4.39
C LEU A 29 9.38 4.18 -3.38
N VAL A 30 10.10 4.79 -2.43
CA VAL A 30 10.91 4.14 -1.39
C VAL A 30 10.50 4.67 -0.02
N GLY A 31 10.66 3.85 1.01
CA GLY A 31 10.42 4.23 2.39
C GLY A 31 9.45 3.30 3.10
N VAL A 32 9.02 3.72 4.29
CA VAL A 32 8.06 3.01 5.13
C VAL A 32 6.87 3.93 5.36
N PHE A 33 5.67 3.45 5.05
CA PHE A 33 4.45 4.24 5.13
C PHE A 33 3.33 3.47 5.83
N ASP A 34 2.49 4.20 6.54
CA ASP A 34 1.24 3.68 7.09
C ASP A 34 0.17 3.76 6.00
N ILE A 35 -0.32 2.59 5.55
CA ILE A 35 -1.25 2.46 4.43
C ILE A 35 -2.48 1.70 4.87
N THR A 36 -3.65 2.09 4.35
CA THR A 36 -4.91 1.37 4.58
C THR A 36 -4.81 -0.07 4.09
N LYS A 37 -5.16 -1.03 4.95
CA LYS A 37 -5.28 -2.45 4.62
C LYS A 37 -6.72 -2.95 4.73
N VAL A 38 -6.98 -4.10 4.13
CA VAL A 38 -8.23 -4.84 4.34
C VAL A 38 -8.35 -5.24 5.82
N GLY A 39 -9.51 -4.98 6.42
CA GLY A 39 -9.83 -5.43 7.78
C GLY A 39 -9.89 -6.96 7.86
N SER A 40 -9.90 -7.51 9.07
CA SER A 40 -10.02 -8.96 9.30
C SER A 40 -8.92 -9.82 8.66
N GLN A 41 -7.74 -9.23 8.43
CA GLN A 41 -6.58 -9.91 7.86
C GLN A 41 -5.34 -9.62 8.70
N ALA A 42 -4.82 -10.62 9.40
CA ALA A 42 -3.59 -10.48 10.18
C ALA A 42 -2.36 -10.43 9.28
N TRP A 43 -1.40 -9.59 9.64
CA TRP A 43 -0.10 -9.48 9.00
C TRP A 43 1.01 -9.81 9.99
N THR A 44 2.10 -10.38 9.48
CA THR A 44 3.34 -10.59 10.23
C THR A 44 4.44 -9.71 9.66
N VAL A 45 5.46 -9.42 10.47
CA VAL A 45 6.66 -8.73 9.99
C VAL A 45 7.30 -9.54 8.85
N GLY A 46 7.61 -8.87 7.75
CA GLY A 46 8.14 -9.47 6.52
C GLY A 46 7.09 -10.10 5.60
N ALA A 47 5.80 -10.10 5.97
CA ALA A 47 4.74 -10.58 5.08
C ALA A 47 4.73 -9.75 3.79
N LYS A 48 4.60 -10.42 2.64
CA LYS A 48 4.43 -9.73 1.35
C LYS A 48 3.11 -8.98 1.36
N VAL A 49 3.18 -7.71 1.00
CA VAL A 49 2.03 -6.82 0.91
C VAL A 49 1.79 -6.45 -0.55
N TYR A 50 0.54 -6.60 -0.95
CA TYR A 50 0.05 -6.33 -2.29
C TYR A 50 -0.95 -5.17 -2.26
N TRP A 51 -1.00 -4.41 -3.34
CA TRP A 51 -1.96 -3.35 -3.58
C TRP A 51 -3.14 -3.86 -4.39
N ASP A 52 -4.33 -3.73 -3.83
CA ASP A 52 -5.60 -3.88 -4.51
C ASP A 52 -6.01 -2.51 -5.07
N ASP A 53 -5.84 -2.34 -6.38
CA ASP A 53 -6.12 -1.07 -7.05
C ASP A 53 -7.63 -0.83 -7.26
N THR A 54 -8.46 -1.86 -7.10
CA THR A 54 -9.93 -1.71 -7.17
C THR A 54 -10.44 -1.12 -5.86
N ASN A 55 -10.04 -1.69 -4.73
CA ASN A 55 -10.49 -1.26 -3.41
C ASN A 55 -9.62 -0.16 -2.78
N LYS A 56 -8.47 0.16 -3.40
CA LYS A 56 -7.46 1.13 -2.93
C LYS A 56 -6.95 0.79 -1.52
N ARG A 57 -6.59 -0.49 -1.32
CA ARG A 57 -6.15 -1.01 -0.01
C ARG A 57 -5.04 -2.03 -0.18
N CYS A 58 -4.24 -2.19 0.87
CA CYS A 58 -3.26 -3.25 0.96
C CYS A 58 -3.89 -4.58 1.43
N THR A 59 -3.34 -5.67 0.93
CA THR A 59 -3.73 -7.05 1.25
C THR A 59 -2.52 -7.98 1.20
N THR A 60 -2.59 -9.16 1.82
CA THR A 60 -1.61 -10.25 1.63
C THR A 60 -1.98 -11.20 0.50
N VAL A 61 -3.12 -10.98 -0.17
CA VAL A 61 -3.57 -11.80 -1.31
C VAL A 61 -2.82 -11.38 -2.57
N ALA A 62 -2.10 -12.32 -3.19
CA ALA A 62 -1.29 -12.05 -4.38
C ALA A 62 -2.12 -11.98 -5.68
N THR A 63 -3.12 -12.85 -5.81
CA THR A 63 -3.94 -12.96 -7.04
C THR A 63 -4.59 -11.62 -7.35
N ASP A 64 -4.43 -11.16 -8.60
CA ASP A 64 -4.97 -9.91 -9.13
C ASP A 64 -4.49 -8.62 -8.45
N ASN A 65 -3.50 -8.70 -7.55
CA ASN A 65 -2.96 -7.56 -6.82
C ASN A 65 -1.46 -7.35 -7.11
N THR A 66 -1.00 -6.10 -6.98
CA THR A 66 0.39 -5.73 -7.32
C THR A 66 1.29 -5.84 -6.10
N LEU A 67 2.43 -6.52 -6.18
CA LEU A 67 3.39 -6.59 -5.07
C LEU A 67 4.08 -5.24 -4.85
N ILE A 68 3.81 -4.59 -3.72
CA ILE A 68 4.34 -3.25 -3.41
C ILE A 68 5.43 -3.24 -2.35
N GLY A 69 5.57 -4.33 -1.58
CA GLY A 69 6.51 -4.33 -0.46
C GLY A 69 6.27 -5.41 0.57
N VAL A 70 6.71 -5.12 1.79
CA VAL A 70 6.56 -6.01 2.96
C VAL A 70 6.08 -5.24 4.18
N ALA A 71 5.32 -5.91 5.03
CA ALA A 71 4.91 -5.38 6.33
C ALA A 71 6.13 -5.29 7.26
N VAL A 72 6.30 -4.17 7.95
CA VAL A 72 7.39 -4.00 8.94
C VAL A 72 6.94 -4.22 10.38
N GLU A 73 5.63 -4.24 10.61
CA GLU A 73 5.00 -4.47 11.92
C GLU A 73 3.91 -5.53 11.78
N ALA A 74 3.65 -6.27 12.86
CA ALA A 74 2.54 -7.20 12.90
C ALA A 74 1.22 -6.43 13.09
N VAL A 75 0.17 -6.90 12.44
CA VAL A 75 -1.18 -6.34 12.57
C VAL A 75 -2.14 -7.47 12.88
N ALA A 76 -3.03 -7.27 13.86
CA ALA A 76 -4.03 -8.27 14.21
C ALA A 76 -5.12 -8.40 13.11
N SER A 77 -5.96 -9.43 13.22
CA SER A 77 -7.05 -9.72 12.28
C SER A 77 -8.40 -9.14 12.72
N GLY A 78 -8.42 -8.02 13.43
CA GLY A 78 -9.65 -7.33 13.77
C GLY A 78 -10.24 -6.60 12.56
N ALA A 79 -11.57 -6.43 12.53
CA ALA A 79 -12.23 -5.66 11.49
C ALA A 79 -11.84 -4.16 11.52
N GLY A 80 -11.47 -3.65 12.70
CA GLY A 80 -10.97 -2.29 12.90
C GLY A 80 -9.47 -2.13 12.68
N ASP A 81 -8.72 -3.23 12.51
CA ASP A 81 -7.29 -3.18 12.22
C ASP A 81 -7.10 -2.89 10.74
N THR A 82 -7.23 -1.63 10.35
CA THR A 82 -7.27 -1.19 8.94
C THR A 82 -6.05 -0.41 8.50
N ILE A 83 -5.04 -0.27 9.35
CA ILE A 83 -3.77 0.37 8.99
C ILE A 83 -2.66 -0.67 9.09
N GLY A 84 -1.79 -0.71 8.07
CA GLY A 84 -0.59 -1.53 8.06
C GLY A 84 0.61 -0.71 7.65
N ARG A 85 1.73 -0.91 8.35
CA ARG A 85 3.00 -0.25 8.04
C ARG A 85 3.80 -1.05 7.02
N VAL A 86 4.04 -0.48 5.85
CA VAL A 86 4.62 -1.16 4.68
C VAL A 86 5.92 -0.49 4.27
N ARG A 87 6.98 -1.29 4.13
CA ARG A 87 8.20 -0.87 3.44
C ARG A 87 8.02 -1.11 1.95
N LEU A 88 8.09 -0.05 1.15
CA LEU A 88 8.02 -0.15 -0.31
C LEU A 88 9.28 -0.84 -0.87
N ASN A 89 9.08 -1.71 -1.86
CA ASN A 89 10.16 -2.44 -2.52
C ASN A 89 10.82 -1.67 -3.67
N ALA A 90 10.23 -0.56 -4.13
CA ALA A 90 10.70 0.24 -5.27
C ALA A 90 11.00 -0.59 -6.51
N THR A 91 10.16 -1.57 -6.80
CA THR A 91 10.32 -2.44 -7.96
C THR A 91 9.77 -1.80 -9.23
N PHE A 92 10.40 -2.15 -10.36
CA PHE A 92 10.16 -1.75 -11.76
C PHE A 92 10.80 -0.43 -12.19
#